data_AF-A0A919MJ52-F1
#
_entry.id   AF-A0A919MJ52-F1
#
_cell.length_a   1.000
_cell.length_b   1.000
_cell.length_c   1.000
_cell.angle_alpha   90.00
_cell.angle_beta   90.00
_cell.angle_gamma   90.00
#
_symmetry.space_group_name_H-M   'P 1'
#
loop_
_entity.id
_entity.type
_entity.pdbx_description
1 polymer ?
#
loop_
_entity_poly.entity_id
_entity_poly.type
_entity_poly.pdbx_seq_one_letter_code
_entity_poly.pdbx_strand_id
1 'polypeptide(L)'
;MRTAMQNLHERWGLSTSKIARALDISQRVARLARDGTTTAQGAEKLDGFLNRVHDHGIEEPAAWMAEPVVNGFTVTRWHLYAAGLHELLVRNAIGTITDADLLHRHDPDWRRTYWTSSTTFVASDGHLSIREKTYDEVRAQVGGR
;
A
#
# COMPACT_ATOMS: atom_id res chain seq x y z
N MET A 1 27.39 6.03 -9.02
CA MET A 1 26.50 5.23 -8.13
C MET A 1 25.23 6.04 -7.92
N ARG A 2 24.07 5.58 -8.40
CA ARG A 2 22.79 6.26 -8.15
C ARG A 2 22.34 5.96 -6.72
N THR A 3 21.74 6.94 -6.04
CA THR A 3 21.23 6.76 -4.67
C THR A 3 19.94 5.94 -4.67
N ALA A 4 19.69 5.10 -3.66
CA ALA A 4 18.50 4.24 -3.59
C ALA A 4 17.16 5.01 -3.72
N MET A 5 17.11 6.26 -3.24
CA MET A 5 15.94 7.12 -3.44
C MET A 5 15.71 7.53 -4.90
N GLN A 6 16.77 7.67 -5.71
CA GLN A 6 16.64 7.95 -7.15
C GLN A 6 16.08 6.73 -7.88
N ASN A 7 16.51 5.52 -7.52
CA ASN A 7 15.96 4.29 -8.11
C ASN A 7 14.45 4.18 -7.86
N LEU A 8 14.00 4.46 -6.62
CA LEU A 8 12.58 4.45 -6.28
C LEU A 8 11.75 5.44 -7.12
N HIS A 9 12.33 6.61 -7.41
CA HIS A 9 11.68 7.61 -8.24
C HIS A 9 11.65 7.22 -9.73
N GLU A 10 12.81 6.88 -10.28
CA GLU A 10 12.97 6.60 -11.71
C GLU A 10 12.28 5.31 -12.14
N ARG A 11 12.31 4.27 -11.30
CA ARG A 11 11.80 2.95 -11.66
C ARG A 11 10.34 2.77 -11.30
N TRP A 12 9.92 3.25 -10.13
CA TRP A 12 8.60 2.99 -9.59
C TRP A 12 7.71 4.23 -9.53
N GLY A 13 8.18 5.38 -10.04
CA GLY A 13 7.42 6.62 -10.06
C GLY A 13 7.10 7.17 -8.66
N LEU A 14 7.80 6.71 -7.62
CA LEU A 14 7.47 7.10 -6.25
C LEU A 14 7.92 8.53 -5.97
N SER A 15 7.02 9.31 -5.38
CA SER A 15 7.36 10.63 -4.85
C SER A 15 8.12 10.50 -3.53
N THR A 16 8.95 11.49 -3.22
CA THR A 16 9.66 11.58 -1.93
C THR A 16 8.70 11.51 -0.75
N SER A 17 7.49 12.08 -0.88
CA SER A 17 6.50 12.06 0.18
C SER A 17 5.95 10.66 0.46
N LYS A 18 5.75 9.87 -0.60
CA LYS A 18 5.28 8.48 -0.52
C LYS A 18 6.35 7.55 0.06
N ILE A 19 7.61 7.74 -0.34
CA ILE A 19 8.76 7.02 0.23
C ILE A 19 8.89 7.30 1.73
N ALA A 20 8.79 8.57 2.15
CA ALA A 20 8.87 8.92 3.57
C ALA A 20 7.76 8.25 4.40
N ARG A 21 6.53 8.22 3.89
CA ARG A 21 5.40 7.55 4.55
C ARG A 21 5.58 6.03 4.60
N ALA A 22 6.10 5.42 3.53
CA ALA A 22 6.37 3.99 3.47
C ALA A 22 7.42 3.53 4.49
N LEU A 23 8.41 4.39 4.75
CA LEU A 23 9.49 4.12 5.69
C LEU A 23 9.16 4.55 7.14
N ASP A 24 7.93 5.01 7.38
CA ASP A 24 7.48 5.61 8.65
C ASP A 24 8.46 6.68 9.20
N ILE A 25 9.08 7.45 8.30
CA ILE A 25 9.98 8.55 8.64
C ILE A 25 9.27 9.89 8.41
N SER A 26 9.55 10.86 9.28
CA SER A 26 9.02 12.22 9.07
C SER A 26 9.56 12.81 7.76
N GLN A 27 8.75 13.66 7.11
CA GLN A 27 9.15 14.42 5.91
C GLN A 27 10.43 15.22 6.10
N ARG A 28 10.69 15.69 7.33
CA ARG A 28 11.91 16.42 7.69
C ARG A 28 13.13 15.51 7.64
N VAL A 29 13.02 14.29 8.15
CA VAL A 29 14.09 13.26 8.11
C VAL A 29 14.34 12.78 6.68
N ALA A 30 13.30 12.61 5.87
CA ALA A 30 13.43 12.26 4.45
C ALA A 30 14.13 13.36 3.62
N ARG A 31 13.94 14.64 3.95
CA ARG A 31 14.65 15.77 3.31
C ARG A 31 16.08 15.97 3.84
N LEU A 32 16.33 15.68 5.12
CA LEU A 32 17.64 15.82 5.76
C LEU A 32 18.61 14.67 5.42
N ALA A 33 18.10 13.58 4.85
CA ALA A 33 18.80 12.35 4.49
C ALA A 33 19.86 12.46 3.37
N ARG A 34 20.54 13.61 3.24
CA ARG A 34 21.70 13.74 2.34
C ARG A 34 22.91 12.92 2.81
N ASP A 35 22.99 12.58 4.10
CA ASP A 35 24.18 11.94 4.72
C ASP A 35 23.98 10.49 5.20
N GLY A 36 22.94 9.80 4.70
CA GLY A 36 22.96 8.35 4.44
C GLY A 36 23.33 7.36 5.56
N THR A 37 22.32 6.77 6.22
CA THR A 37 22.37 5.32 6.52
C THR A 37 20.96 4.73 6.70
N THR A 38 20.14 5.29 7.60
CA THR A 38 18.80 4.74 7.91
C THR A 38 17.80 4.92 6.76
N THR A 39 17.84 6.06 6.07
CA THR A 39 16.98 6.36 4.90
C THR A 39 17.45 5.67 3.63
N ALA A 40 18.77 5.51 3.45
CA ALA A 40 19.34 4.75 2.35
C ALA A 40 19.01 3.26 2.48
N GLN A 41 19.25 2.67 3.66
CA GLN A 41 18.91 1.27 3.92
C GLN A 41 17.40 1.01 3.84
N GLY A 42 16.57 1.94 4.32
CA GLY A 42 15.12 1.86 4.16
C GLY A 42 14.71 1.90 2.70
N ALA A 43 15.26 2.83 1.92
CA ALA A 43 15.00 2.93 0.49
C ALA A 43 15.47 1.70 -0.30
N GLU A 44 16.62 1.13 0.04
CA GLU A 44 17.14 -0.12 -0.56
C GLU A 44 16.22 -1.31 -0.23
N LYS A 45 15.76 -1.42 1.02
CA LYS A 45 14.80 -2.46 1.41
C LYS A 45 13.47 -2.32 0.67
N LEU A 46 13.00 -1.09 0.48
CA LEU A 46 11.77 -0.83 -0.27
C LEU A 46 11.96 -1.15 -1.75
N ASP A 47 13.06 -0.74 -2.35
CA ASP A 47 13.38 -1.02 -3.76
C ASP A 47 13.48 -2.54 -3.99
N GLY A 48 14.20 -3.25 -3.12
CA GLY A 48 14.32 -4.70 -3.17
C GLY A 48 12.97 -5.42 -2.99
N PHE A 49 12.10 -4.91 -2.11
CA PHE A 49 10.74 -5.44 -1.96
C PHE A 49 9.91 -5.24 -3.22
N LEU A 50 9.87 -4.03 -3.78
CA LEU A 50 9.10 -3.73 -5.00
C LEU A 50 9.60 -4.54 -6.18
N ASN A 51 10.92 -4.73 -6.28
CA ASN A 51 11.52 -5.61 -7.28
C ASN A 51 11.03 -7.06 -7.12
N ARG A 52 11.06 -7.61 -5.91
CA ARG A 52 10.58 -8.98 -5.66
C ARG A 52 9.10 -9.14 -6.01
N VAL A 53 8.27 -8.16 -5.66
CA VAL A 53 6.83 -8.16 -6.00
C VAL A 53 6.64 -8.10 -7.53
N HIS A 54 7.45 -7.31 -8.23
CA HIS A 54 7.44 -7.25 -9.69
C HIS A 54 7.82 -8.58 -10.34
N ASP A 55 8.91 -9.20 -9.86
CA ASP A 55 9.40 -10.49 -10.35
C ASP A 55 8.36 -11.62 -10.19
N HIS A 56 7.38 -11.41 -9.31
CA HIS A 56 6.25 -12.32 -9.07
C HIS A 56 4.98 -11.98 -9.87
N GLY A 57 5.06 -11.08 -10.85
CA GLY A 57 3.99 -10.84 -11.83
C GLY A 57 3.12 -9.61 -11.55
N ILE A 58 3.46 -8.80 -10.55
CA ILE A 58 2.80 -7.50 -10.35
C ILE A 58 3.47 -6.46 -11.27
N GLU A 59 2.79 -6.09 -12.34
CA GLU A 59 3.34 -5.18 -13.36
C GLU A 59 3.68 -3.79 -12.80
N GLU A 60 2.79 -3.23 -11.97
CA GLU A 60 2.97 -1.92 -11.34
C GLU A 60 2.99 -2.02 -9.80
N PRO A 61 4.10 -2.44 -9.17
CA PRO A 61 4.16 -2.67 -7.72
C PRO A 61 3.80 -1.44 -6.88
N ALA A 62 4.19 -0.24 -7.32
CA ALA A 62 3.89 0.99 -6.60
C ALA A 62 2.39 1.37 -6.62
N ALA A 63 1.69 1.04 -7.72
CA ALA A 63 0.26 1.23 -7.86
C ALA A 63 -0.50 0.19 -7.03
N TRP A 64 -0.14 -1.09 -7.17
CA TRP A 64 -0.67 -2.20 -6.35
C TRP A 64 -0.53 -1.95 -4.84
N MET A 65 0.58 -1.33 -4.42
CA MET A 65 0.79 -0.98 -3.02
C MET A 65 -0.17 0.11 -2.50
N ALA A 66 -0.63 0.98 -3.40
CA ALA A 66 -1.51 2.10 -3.10
C ALA A 66 -2.99 1.73 -3.12
N GLU A 67 -3.34 0.64 -3.78
CA GLU A 67 -4.70 0.12 -3.79
C GLU A 67 -5.14 -0.33 -2.39
N PRO A 68 -6.43 -0.14 -2.04
CA PRO A 68 -7.02 -0.82 -0.90
C PRO A 68 -6.78 -2.32 -0.97
N VAL A 69 -6.45 -2.93 0.18
CA VAL A 69 -6.29 -4.39 0.25
C VAL A 69 -7.63 -5.08 0.00
N VAL A 70 -8.72 -4.50 0.50
CA VAL A 70 -10.09 -4.93 0.22
C VAL A 70 -10.91 -3.69 -0.12
N ASN A 71 -11.72 -3.78 -1.18
CA ASN A 71 -12.59 -2.68 -1.60
C ASN A 71 -13.53 -2.22 -0.47
N GLY A 72 -13.68 -0.90 -0.34
CA GLY A 72 -14.49 -0.29 0.71
C GLY A 72 -13.85 -0.25 2.10
N PHE A 73 -12.57 -0.60 2.22
CA PHE A 73 -11.76 -0.36 3.41
C PHE A 73 -10.59 0.57 3.08
N THR A 74 -10.07 1.30 4.07
CA THR A 74 -9.03 2.32 3.88
C THR A 74 -7.60 1.78 4.02
N VAL A 75 -7.45 0.55 4.49
CA VAL A 75 -6.15 -0.11 4.62
C VAL A 75 -5.58 -0.44 3.25
N THR A 76 -4.36 0.01 3.01
CA THR A 76 -3.59 -0.24 1.79
C THR A 76 -2.35 -1.04 2.13
N ARG A 77 -1.71 -1.64 1.13
CA ARG A 77 -0.49 -2.43 1.34
C ARG A 77 0.69 -1.56 1.80
N TRP A 78 0.67 -0.26 1.52
CA TRP A 78 1.59 0.70 2.16
C TRP A 78 1.48 0.72 3.70
N HIS A 79 0.27 0.67 4.24
CA HIS A 79 0.09 0.64 5.69
C HIS A 79 0.64 -0.66 6.30
N LEU A 80 0.44 -1.79 5.62
CA LEU A 80 0.96 -3.10 6.05
C LEU A 80 2.49 -3.18 5.92
N TYR A 81 3.05 -2.56 4.91
CA TYR A 81 4.50 -2.46 4.73
C TYR A 81 5.12 -1.63 5.85
N ALA A 82 4.57 -0.46 6.15
CA ALA A 82 5.02 0.36 7.27
C ALA A 82 4.90 -0.37 8.62
N ALA A 83 3.91 -1.26 8.77
CA ALA A 83 3.75 -2.13 9.94
C ALA A 83 4.71 -3.34 9.99
N GLY A 84 5.62 -3.49 9.00
CA GLY A 84 6.63 -4.54 8.98
C GLY A 84 6.18 -5.89 8.39
N LEU A 85 5.01 -5.97 7.75
CA LEU A 85 4.44 -7.22 7.22
C LEU A 85 5.00 -7.63 5.85
N HIS A 86 6.27 -7.34 5.57
CA HIS A 86 6.86 -7.47 4.22
C HIS A 86 6.73 -8.90 3.65
N GLU A 87 7.03 -9.92 4.43
CA GLU A 87 6.97 -11.32 3.97
C GLU A 87 5.52 -11.79 3.72
N LEU A 88 4.56 -11.31 4.52
CA LEU A 88 3.14 -11.58 4.26
C LEU A 88 2.66 -10.87 2.99
N LEU A 89 3.13 -9.65 2.72
CA LEU A 89 2.84 -8.95 1.47
C LEU A 89 3.41 -9.68 0.25
N VAL A 90 4.63 -10.23 0.33
CA VAL A 90 5.18 -11.07 -0.75
C VAL A 90 4.30 -12.30 -0.97
N ARG A 91 3.91 -12.98 0.11
CA ARG A 91 2.99 -14.13 0.07
C ARG A 91 1.62 -13.80 -0.54
N ASN A 92 1.10 -12.60 -0.26
CA ASN A 92 -0.12 -12.09 -0.84
C ASN A 92 0.05 -11.80 -2.34
N ALA A 93 1.18 -11.20 -2.74
CA ALA A 93 1.48 -10.92 -4.14
C ALA A 93 1.54 -12.20 -5.00
N ILE A 94 2.10 -13.29 -4.47
CA ILE A 94 2.14 -14.60 -5.14
C ILE A 94 0.84 -15.42 -5.01
N GLY A 95 -0.20 -14.88 -4.38
CA GLY A 95 -1.49 -15.55 -4.21
C GLY A 95 -1.54 -16.69 -3.19
N THR A 96 -0.51 -16.84 -2.34
CA THR A 96 -0.50 -17.91 -1.29
C THR A 96 -1.34 -17.59 -0.06
N ILE A 97 -1.72 -16.33 0.12
CA ILE A 97 -2.69 -15.90 1.14
C ILE A 97 -3.66 -14.90 0.53
N THR A 98 -4.91 -14.95 0.95
CA THR A 98 -5.93 -14.00 0.49
C THR A 98 -5.76 -12.64 1.16
N ASP A 99 -6.39 -11.61 0.57
CA ASP A 99 -6.42 -10.27 1.16
C ASP A 99 -7.09 -10.26 2.54
N ALA A 100 -8.15 -11.06 2.72
CA ALA A 100 -8.82 -11.21 4.01
C ALA A 100 -7.92 -11.88 5.06
N ASP A 101 -7.16 -12.92 4.67
CA ASP A 101 -6.20 -13.59 5.55
C ASP A 101 -5.05 -12.65 5.95
N LEU A 102 -4.54 -11.87 4.99
CA LEU A 102 -3.51 -10.87 5.23
C LEU A 102 -3.96 -9.85 6.29
N LEU A 103 -5.18 -9.31 6.13
CA LEU A 103 -5.72 -8.34 7.07
C LEU A 103 -6.05 -8.95 8.43
N HIS A 104 -6.58 -10.17 8.47
CA HIS A 104 -6.90 -10.85 9.73
C HIS A 104 -5.63 -11.17 10.56
N ARG A 105 -4.51 -11.45 9.90
CA ARG A 105 -3.20 -11.63 10.57
C ARG A 105 -2.61 -10.32 11.10
N HIS A 106 -2.91 -9.20 10.46
CA HIS A 106 -2.46 -7.86 10.88
C HIS A 106 -3.30 -7.34 12.04
N ASP A 107 -4.62 -7.34 11.86
CA ASP A 107 -5.60 -6.84 12.83
C ASP A 107 -6.86 -7.73 12.72
N PRO A 108 -7.16 -8.61 13.69
CA PRO A 108 -8.36 -9.43 13.66
C PRO A 108 -9.67 -8.62 13.55
N ASP A 109 -9.67 -7.38 14.05
CA ASP A 109 -10.79 -6.43 14.04
C ASP A 109 -10.77 -5.50 12.82
N TRP A 110 -9.93 -5.76 11.81
CA TRP A 110 -9.69 -4.85 10.67
C TRP A 110 -10.96 -4.34 9.99
N ARG A 111 -12.03 -5.15 9.97
CA ARG A 111 -13.34 -4.79 9.40
C ARG A 111 -13.99 -3.62 10.11
N ARG A 112 -13.74 -3.45 11.42
CA ARG A 112 -14.21 -2.31 12.20
C ARG A 112 -13.21 -1.16 12.10
N THR A 113 -11.91 -1.47 12.19
CA THR A 113 -10.83 -0.47 12.21
C THR A 113 -10.73 0.34 10.92
N TYR A 114 -10.88 -0.31 9.76
CA TYR A 114 -10.61 0.29 8.45
C TYR A 114 -11.85 0.51 7.61
N TRP A 115 -13.05 0.34 8.19
CA TRP A 115 -14.29 0.60 7.47
C TRP A 115 -14.41 2.07 7.08
N THR A 116 -14.97 2.30 5.90
CA THR A 116 -15.37 3.64 5.44
C THR A 116 -16.79 3.61 4.88
N SER A 117 -17.53 4.70 5.08
CA SER A 117 -18.85 4.92 4.47
C SER A 117 -18.75 5.34 3.01
N SER A 118 -17.55 5.63 2.50
CA SER A 118 -17.33 6.12 1.13
C SER A 118 -16.70 5.05 0.22
N THR A 119 -16.94 5.17 -1.08
CA THR A 119 -16.32 4.35 -2.12
C THR A 119 -15.94 5.20 -3.33
N THR A 120 -14.88 4.80 -4.03
CA THR A 120 -14.50 5.39 -5.32
C THR A 120 -15.22 4.68 -6.46
N PHE A 121 -15.63 5.42 -7.49
CA PHE A 121 -16.23 4.90 -8.71
C PHE A 121 -15.78 5.73 -9.92
N VAL A 122 -15.87 5.17 -11.13
CA VAL A 122 -15.64 5.93 -12.36
C VAL A 122 -16.98 6.58 -12.74
N ALA A 123 -17.02 7.92 -12.74
CA ALA A 123 -18.21 8.67 -13.11
C ALA A 123 -18.42 8.66 -14.64
N SER A 124 -19.56 9.18 -15.10
CA SER A 124 -19.93 9.19 -16.53
C SER A 124 -18.98 9.99 -17.41
N ASP A 125 -18.16 10.85 -16.82
CA ASP A 125 -17.10 11.62 -17.48
C ASP A 125 -15.77 10.83 -17.62
N GLY A 126 -15.73 9.58 -17.12
CA GLY A 126 -14.52 8.74 -17.14
C GLY A 126 -13.53 9.05 -16.02
N HIS A 127 -13.85 9.97 -15.10
CA HIS A 127 -12.97 10.33 -13.99
C HIS A 127 -13.31 9.59 -12.70
N LEU A 128 -12.28 9.31 -11.90
CA LEU A 128 -12.44 8.72 -10.58
C LEU A 128 -13.10 9.74 -9.64
N SER A 129 -14.26 9.37 -9.10
CA SER A 129 -15.04 10.16 -8.15
C SER A 129 -15.28 9.39 -6.85
N ILE A 130 -15.64 10.09 -5.79
CA ILE A 130 -15.97 9.50 -4.48
C ILE A 130 -17.46 9.74 -4.21
N ARG A 131 -18.14 8.71 -3.70
CA ARG A 131 -19.51 8.83 -3.18
C ARG A 131 -19.68 8.06 -1.88
N GLU A 132 -20.78 8.30 -1.18
CA GLU A 132 -21.21 7.41 -0.13
C GLU A 132 -21.64 6.06 -0.72
N LYS A 133 -21.36 5.00 0.04
CA LYS A 133 -21.84 3.66 -0.26
C LYS A 133 -23.36 3.65 -0.17
N THR A 134 -24.00 2.96 -1.11
CA THR A 134 -25.44 2.70 -1.01
C THR A 134 -25.71 1.75 0.15
N TYR A 135 -26.98 1.71 0.58
CA TYR A 135 -27.43 0.77 1.61
C TYR A 135 -27.09 -0.69 1.25
N ASP A 136 -27.24 -1.08 -0.01
CA ASP A 136 -26.94 -2.44 -0.48
C ASP A 136 -25.44 -2.75 -0.44
N GLU A 137 -24.59 -1.79 -0.78
CA GLU A 137 -23.12 -1.93 -0.68
C GLU A 137 -22.68 -2.08 0.77
N VAL A 138 -23.26 -1.29 1.68
CA VAL A 138 -22.99 -1.42 3.12
C VAL A 138 -23.45 -2.80 3.62
N ARG A 139 -24.64 -3.25 3.22
CA ARG A 139 -25.21 -4.54 3.65
C ARG A 139 -24.39 -5.72 3.15
N ALA A 140 -23.99 -5.73 1.88
CA ALA A 140 -23.16 -6.80 1.31
C ALA A 140 -21.79 -6.90 2.00
N GLN A 141 -21.23 -5.75 2.41
CA GLN A 141 -19.92 -5.67 3.04
C GLN A 141 -19.92 -6.04 4.53
N VAL A 142 -21.05 -5.86 5.23
CA VAL A 142 -21.21 -6.16 6.67
C VAL A 142 -21.88 -7.52 6.91
N GLY A 143 -22.60 -8.07 5.93
CA GLY A 143 -23.42 -9.28 6.06
C GLY A 143 -22.70 -10.63 5.94
N GLY A 144 -21.40 -10.66 5.68
CA GLY A 144 -20.59 -11.89 5.65
C GLY A 144 -20.22 -12.35 7.06
N ARG A 145 -21.08 -13.15 7.69
CA ARG A 145 -20.75 -13.96 8.86
C ARG A 145 -20.05 -15.25 8.47
#